data_AF-A0A816GTQ4-F1
#
_entry.id   AF-A0A816GTQ4-F1
#
_cell.length_a   1.000
_cell.length_b   1.000
_cell.length_c   1.000
_cell.angle_alpha   90.00
_cell.angle_beta   90.00
_cell.angle_gamma   90.00
#
_symmetry.space_group_name_H-M   'P 1'
#
loop_
_entity.id
_entity.type
_entity.pdbx_description
1 polymer ?
#
loop_
_entity_poly.entity_id
_entity_poly.type
_entity_poly.pdbx_seq_one_letter_code
_entity_poly.pdbx_strand_id
1 'polypeptide(L)'
;TRGTQLQIPDENTLYRLAAPRLDLPISQRLLEKFKLSYIKRCYEDQLRLKLDDFTSESDVYMACLILQKQIEVIDGKKENIIIPSKKLKEMS
;
A
#
# COMPACT_ATOMS: atom_id res chain seq x y z
N THR A 1 26.83 18.64 9.45
CA THR A 1 25.56 18.73 8.70
C THR A 1 24.47 18.10 9.54
N ARG A 2 23.44 18.86 9.90
CA ARG A 2 22.34 18.41 10.78
C ARG A 2 21.58 17.27 10.09
N GLY A 3 21.53 16.10 10.71
CA GLY A 3 20.65 15.02 10.27
C GLY A 3 19.21 15.49 10.41
N THR A 4 18.52 15.71 9.30
CA THR A 4 17.07 15.94 9.28
C THR A 4 16.43 14.66 9.79
N GLN A 5 15.93 14.68 11.03
CA GLN A 5 15.01 13.64 11.49
C GLN A 5 13.81 13.70 10.55
N LEU A 6 13.56 12.63 9.79
CA LEU A 6 12.31 12.42 9.07
C LEU A 6 11.20 12.40 10.13
N GLN A 7 10.51 13.52 10.31
CA GLN A 7 9.30 13.56 11.13
C GLN A 7 8.24 12.72 10.41
N ILE A 8 8.00 11.53 10.92
CA ILE A 8 6.91 10.68 10.47
C ILE A 8 5.61 11.41 10.87
N PRO A 9 4.72 11.74 9.91
CA PRO A 9 3.47 12.41 10.24
C PRO A 9 2.60 11.50 11.11
N ASP A 10 1.88 12.09 12.06
CA ASP A 10 0.88 11.37 12.83
C ASP A 10 -0.30 10.90 11.96
N GLU A 11 -1.10 9.97 12.46
CA GLU A 11 -2.21 9.37 11.70
C GLU A 11 -3.24 10.40 11.22
N ASN A 12 -3.55 11.44 12.00
CA ASN A 12 -4.50 12.46 11.58
C ASN A 12 -3.93 13.30 10.45
N THR A 13 -2.63 13.61 10.51
CA THR A 13 -1.93 14.28 9.42
C THR A 13 -1.92 13.43 8.16
N LEU A 14 -1.60 12.14 8.26
CA LEU A 14 -1.65 11.20 7.12
C LEU A 14 -3.05 11.12 6.52
N TYR A 15 -4.08 10.99 7.35
CA TYR A 15 -5.47 10.96 6.89
C TYR A 15 -5.84 12.22 6.10
N ARG A 16 -5.52 13.40 6.65
CA ARG A 16 -5.81 14.69 6.01
C ARG A 16 -5.06 14.86 4.69
N LEU A 17 -3.82 14.39 4.63
CA LEU A 17 -3.04 14.41 3.40
C LEU A 17 -3.57 13.38 2.39
N ALA A 18 -3.96 12.19 2.80
CA ALA A 18 -4.46 11.16 1.90
C ALA A 18 -5.85 11.48 1.31
N ALA A 19 -6.73 12.13 2.08
CA ALA A 19 -8.13 12.31 1.69
C ALA A 19 -8.33 12.96 0.30
N PRO A 20 -7.67 14.06 -0.07
CA PRO A 20 -7.81 14.67 -1.40
C PRO A 20 -7.39 13.75 -2.56
N ARG A 21 -6.52 12.76 -2.31
CA ARG A 21 -6.06 11.83 -3.35
C ARG A 21 -7.16 10.83 -3.73
N LEU A 22 -8.12 10.58 -2.84
CA LEU A 22 -9.23 9.66 -3.09
C LEU A 22 -10.20 10.22 -4.14
N ASP A 23 -10.22 11.54 -4.32
CA ASP A 23 -11.06 12.21 -5.30
C ASP A 23 -10.41 12.33 -6.69
N LEU A 24 -9.14 11.90 -6.83
CA LEU A 24 -8.44 11.94 -8.12
C LEU A 24 -9.05 10.95 -9.12
N PRO A 25 -9.05 11.25 -10.44
CA PRO A 25 -9.59 10.36 -11.47
C PRO A 25 -9.01 8.95 -11.44
N ILE A 26 -7.73 8.83 -11.09
CA ILE A 26 -7.08 7.52 -10.91
C ILE A 26 -7.73 6.71 -9.78
N SER A 27 -8.00 7.32 -8.63
CA SER A 27 -8.63 6.67 -7.49
C SER A 27 -10.03 6.18 -7.84
N GLN A 28 -10.78 6.98 -8.60
CA GLN A 28 -12.10 6.60 -9.11
C GLN A 28 -12.03 5.36 -10.01
N ARG A 29 -11.04 5.27 -10.93
CA ARG A 29 -10.81 4.07 -11.74
C ARG A 29 -10.39 2.86 -10.90
N LEU A 30 -9.57 3.08 -9.86
CA LEU A 30 -9.12 2.00 -8.98
C LEU A 30 -10.26 1.41 -8.14
N LEU A 31 -11.30 2.19 -7.83
CA LEU A 31 -12.48 1.70 -7.10
C LEU A 31 -13.25 0.61 -7.84
N GLU A 32 -13.09 0.48 -9.16
CA GLU A 32 -13.64 -0.64 -9.93
C GLU A 32 -12.99 -1.98 -9.57
N LYS A 33 -11.79 -1.96 -8.99
CA LYS A 33 -10.93 -3.14 -8.75
C LYS A 33 -10.56 -3.36 -7.29
N PHE A 34 -10.49 -2.29 -6.50
CA PHE A 34 -9.98 -2.31 -5.14
C PHE A 34 -10.98 -1.67 -4.17
N LYS A 35 -10.99 -2.16 -2.92
CA LYS A 35 -11.74 -1.51 -1.84
C LYS A 35 -11.15 -0.12 -1.57
N LEU A 36 -12.02 0.85 -1.27
CA LEU A 36 -11.60 2.20 -0.87
C LEU A 36 -10.58 2.19 0.27
N SER A 37 -10.74 1.28 1.24
CA SER A 37 -9.81 1.14 2.37
C SER A 37 -8.40 0.75 1.95
N TYR A 38 -8.23 -0.01 0.86
CA TYR A 38 -6.91 -0.37 0.34
C TYR A 38 -6.27 0.82 -0.35
N ILE A 39 -7.03 1.52 -1.19
CA ILE A 39 -6.55 2.72 -1.92
C ILE A 39 -6.10 3.80 -0.92
N LYS A 40 -6.93 4.08 0.10
CA LYS A 40 -6.61 5.02 1.19
C LYS A 40 -5.30 4.64 1.89
N ARG A 41 -5.18 3.37 2.28
CA ARG A 41 -3.98 2.88 2.97
C ARG A 41 -2.74 2.97 2.09
N CYS A 42 -2.83 2.74 0.79
CA CYS A 42 -1.71 2.93 -0.14
C CYS A 42 -1.22 4.38 -0.17
N TYR A 43 -2.12 5.37 -0.18
CA TYR A 43 -1.73 6.77 -0.10
C TYR A 43 -1.13 7.15 1.26
N GLU A 44 -1.73 6.68 2.35
CA GLU A 44 -1.20 6.90 3.71
C GLU A 44 0.20 6.29 3.85
N ASP A 45 0.42 5.07 3.35
CA ASP A 45 1.71 4.38 3.39
C ASP A 45 2.77 5.10 2.53
N GLN A 46 2.41 5.56 1.33
CA GLN A 46 3.29 6.32 0.46
C GLN A 46 3.72 7.64 1.12
N LEU A 47 2.78 8.40 1.68
CA LEU A 47 3.05 9.64 2.41
C LEU A 47 3.90 9.38 3.66
N ARG A 48 3.62 8.31 4.39
CA ARG A 48 4.38 7.93 5.59
C ARG A 48 5.84 7.55 5.28
N LEU A 49 6.07 6.86 4.17
CA LEU A 49 7.39 6.35 3.79
C LEU A 49 8.25 7.38 3.04
N LYS A 50 7.62 8.17 2.16
CA LYS A 50 8.34 9.05 1.22
C LYS A 50 7.98 10.53 1.35
N LEU A 51 6.92 10.88 2.07
CA LEU A 51 6.37 12.24 2.14
C LEU A 51 6.08 12.84 0.76
N ASP A 52 5.70 12.00 -0.19
CA ASP A 52 5.48 12.37 -1.60
C ASP A 52 4.32 11.55 -2.19
N ASP A 53 3.88 11.90 -3.40
CA ASP A 53 2.88 11.18 -4.17
C ASP A 53 3.46 9.99 -4.95
N PHE A 54 2.56 9.17 -5.48
CA PHE A 54 2.93 8.18 -6.48
C PHE A 54 3.26 8.87 -7.80
N THR A 55 4.31 8.40 -8.47
CA THR A 55 4.82 9.00 -9.70
C THR A 55 3.97 8.64 -10.93
N SER A 56 3.30 7.50 -10.91
CA SER A 56 2.47 7.04 -12.02
C SER A 56 1.24 6.27 -11.55
N GLU A 57 0.27 6.11 -12.45
CA GLU A 57 -0.93 5.32 -12.16
C GLU A 57 -0.62 3.83 -11.93
N SER A 58 0.36 3.33 -12.68
CA SER A 58 0.87 1.97 -12.54
C SER A 58 1.44 1.72 -11.14
N ASP A 59 2.10 2.71 -10.54
CA ASP A 59 2.65 2.57 -9.19
C ASP A 59 1.53 2.45 -8.14
N VAL A 60 0.47 3.28 -8.26
CA VAL A 60 -0.69 3.19 -7.36
C VAL A 60 -1.39 1.85 -7.52
N TYR A 61 -1.57 1.39 -8.76
CA TYR A 61 -2.18 0.10 -9.06
C TYR A 61 -1.38 -1.05 -8.45
N MET A 62 -0.06 -1.05 -8.64
CA MET A 62 0.83 -2.09 -8.10
C MET A 62 0.82 -2.08 -6.57
N ALA A 63 0.84 -0.89 -5.95
CA ALA A 63 0.74 -0.78 -4.49
C ALA A 63 -0.58 -1.37 -3.96
N CYS A 64 -1.71 -1.04 -4.60
CA CYS A 64 -3.03 -1.59 -4.24
C CYS A 64 -3.07 -3.11 -4.40
N LEU A 65 -2.54 -3.64 -5.50
CA LEU A 65 -2.50 -5.07 -5.77
C LEU A 65 -1.65 -5.83 -4.73
N ILE A 66 -0.47 -5.30 -4.40
CA ILE A 66 0.41 -5.90 -3.38
C ILE A 66 -0.29 -5.88 -2.02
N LEU A 67 -0.85 -4.75 -1.62
CA LEU A 67 -1.54 -4.62 -0.33
C LEU A 67 -2.74 -5.57 -0.24
N GLN A 68 -3.54 -5.65 -1.31
CA GLN A 68 -4.66 -6.58 -1.37
C GLN A 68 -4.20 -8.02 -1.18
N LYS A 69 -3.15 -8.45 -1.89
CA LYS A 69 -2.61 -9.81 -1.75
C LYS A 69 -2.05 -10.07 -0.35
N GLN A 70 -1.38 -9.09 0.25
CA GLN A 70 -0.90 -9.21 1.63
C GLN A 70 -2.06 -9.39 2.61
N ILE A 71 -3.14 -8.63 2.48
CA ILE A 71 -4.29 -8.74 3.38
C ILE A 71 -5.04 -10.05 3.15
N GLU A 72 -5.31 -10.43 1.89
CA GLU A 72 -6.15 -11.59 1.57
C GLU A 72 -5.43 -12.92 1.74
N VAL A 73 -4.14 -12.97 1.40
CA VAL A 73 -3.37 -14.21 1.44
C VAL A 73 -2.59 -14.28 2.73
N ILE A 74 -1.81 -13.24 3.06
CA ILE A 74 -0.94 -13.31 4.24
C ILE A 74 -1.74 -13.07 5.51
N ASP A 75 -2.65 -12.08 5.56
CA ASP A 75 -3.43 -11.72 6.76
C ASP A 75 -2.56 -11.57 8.03
N GLY A 76 -1.30 -11.13 7.87
CA GLY A 76 -0.31 -11.09 8.95
C GLY A 76 0.09 -12.46 9.53
N LYS A 77 -0.44 -13.56 8.99
CA LYS A 77 -0.22 -14.94 9.39
C LYS A 77 0.97 -15.52 8.62
N LYS A 78 2.04 -15.80 9.36
CA LYS A 78 3.28 -16.35 8.82
C LYS A 78 3.05 -17.68 8.09
N GLU A 79 2.10 -18.47 8.55
CA GLU A 79 1.67 -19.74 7.98
C GLU A 79 1.15 -19.61 6.54
N ASN A 80 0.65 -18.44 6.16
CA ASN A 80 0.14 -18.20 4.82
C ASN A 80 1.23 -17.71 3.84
N ILE A 81 2.45 -17.48 4.32
CA ILE A 81 3.58 -17.10 3.47
C ILE A 81 4.00 -18.33 2.67
N ILE A 82 3.72 -18.31 1.37
CA ILE A 82 4.21 -19.32 0.44
C ILE A 82 5.72 -19.16 0.30
N ILE A 83 6.47 -20.13 0.82
CA ILE A 83 7.91 -20.25 0.60
C ILE A 83 8.11 -21.17 -0.61
N PRO A 84 8.50 -20.64 -1.79
CA PRO A 84 8.53 -21.44 -3.02
C PRO A 84 9.39 -22.69 -2.91
N SER A 85 10.53 -22.61 -2.22
CA SER A 85 11.44 -23.74 -2.02
C SER A 85 10.88 -24.87 -1.14
N LYS A 86 9.90 -24.57 -0.28
CA LYS A 86 9.19 -25.59 0.50
C LYS A 86 8.05 -26.19 -0.31
N LYS A 87 7.24 -25.33 -0.94
CA LYS A 87 6.09 -25.75 -1.75
C LYS A 87 6.48 -26.60 -2.96
N LEU A 88 7.61 -26.29 -3.60
CA LEU A 88 8.15 -27.10 -4.70
C LEU A 88 8.54 -28.52 -4.27
N LYS A 89 8.98 -28.71 -3.01
CA LYS A 89 9.32 -30.03 -2.47
C LYS A 89 8.08 -30.87 -2.12
N GLU A 90 6.93 -30.23 -1.91
CA GLU A 90 5.66 -30.92 -1.62
C GLU A 90 4.96 -31.39 -2.91
N MET A 91 5.35 -30.85 -4.07
CA MET A 91 4.81 -31.19 -5.39
C MET A 91 5.63 -32.24 -6.15
N SER A 92 6.76 -32.66 -5.58
CA SER A 92 7.67 -33.69 -6.09
C SER A 92 7.54 -34.98 -5.31
#